data_AF-W2SKU0-F1
#
_entry.id   AF-W2SKU0-F1
#
_cell.length_a   1.000
_cell.length_b   1.000
_cell.length_c   1.000
_cell.angle_alpha   90.00
_cell.angle_beta   90.00
_cell.angle_gamma   90.00
#
_symmetry.space_group_name_H-M   'P 1'
#
loop_
_entity.id
_entity.type
_entity.pdbx_description
1 polymer ?
#
loop_
_entity_poly.entity_id
_entity_poly.type
_entity_poly.pdbx_seq_one_letter_code
_entity_poly.pdbx_strand_id
1 'polypeptide(L)'
;MFVQMVKDYFNVTKNVETLRRWIPFMDREMQWWMNKRSVEIDLPSKRTAFVYLYRTETNCPRPENFLSDYYLGLNSTDPMSSWTAMASACESGWDFSSRWFDHEGERQYAKVTIRTQTIVPVDLNVYMALNMRFLADSHTLLGNHSMATWYRDKYDNLLFDINALFWNMEEGVWFDYDLHKRKQRSEFYPSNVFPLLLAEMEPQADNVYNYLERIDVFRYPGGVPSTMPVKSTEQWDFPNVWAPTQHFFIRSLLTSKHPGLQQRALDEADKFVTTVFNGLFNPQRGMPSGVWEKYDARSSEGKPGGGGEYVVQEGFGWTNGVVMDLINLISTHDVSIKSTEMNLFGEPERAGFVIVAIFFLLLLATWFASCGLYGYFWFPRQRVVQGEERSSRHLLEESDSD
;
A
#
# COMPACT_ATOMS: atom_id res chain seq x y z
N MET A 1 -12.46 -10.67 6.59
CA MET A 1 -12.69 -9.21 6.70
C MET A 1 -14.07 -8.83 7.24
N PHE A 2 -14.87 -9.76 7.80
CA PHE A 2 -16.26 -9.48 8.19
C PHE A 2 -16.39 -8.35 9.23
N VAL A 3 -15.55 -8.34 10.26
CA VAL A 3 -15.53 -7.26 11.27
C VAL A 3 -15.30 -5.87 10.66
N GLN A 4 -14.39 -5.74 9.68
CA GLN A 4 -14.15 -4.45 9.01
C GLN A 4 -15.31 -4.05 8.10
N MET A 5 -15.99 -5.01 7.44
CA MET A 5 -17.21 -4.70 6.67
C MET A 5 -18.30 -4.10 7.58
N VAL A 6 -18.49 -4.66 8.77
CA VAL A 6 -19.42 -4.13 9.78
C VAL A 6 -19.00 -2.74 10.24
N LYS A 7 -17.69 -2.53 10.48
CA LYS A 7 -17.14 -1.22 10.84
C LYS A 7 -17.44 -0.16 9.79
N ASP A 8 -17.21 -0.45 8.51
CA ASP A 8 -17.43 0.52 7.44
C ASP A 8 -18.93 0.85 7.29
N TYR A 9 -19.80 -0.15 7.36
CA TYR A 9 -21.26 0.05 7.40
C TYR A 9 -21.68 0.90 8.61
N PHE A 10 -21.15 0.60 9.80
CA PHE A 10 -21.46 1.35 11.02
C PHE A 10 -20.93 2.78 10.95
N ASN A 11 -19.74 3.00 10.39
CA ASN A 11 -19.13 4.32 10.26
C ASN A 11 -20.00 5.29 9.44
N VAL A 12 -20.70 4.77 8.43
CA VAL A 12 -21.64 5.56 7.60
C VAL A 12 -22.99 5.72 8.31
N THR A 13 -23.58 4.62 8.77
CA THR A 13 -24.98 4.62 9.25
C THR A 13 -25.16 5.08 10.70
N LYS A 14 -24.10 4.97 11.52
CA LYS A 14 -24.12 5.15 12.97
C LYS A 14 -25.21 4.32 13.68
N ASN A 15 -25.69 3.24 13.06
CA ASN A 15 -26.80 2.46 13.57
C ASN A 15 -26.34 1.49 14.68
N VAL A 16 -26.50 1.93 15.94
CA VAL A 16 -26.11 1.16 17.13
C VAL A 16 -26.92 -0.14 17.29
N GLU A 17 -28.18 -0.18 16.83
CA GLU A 17 -29.00 -1.39 16.94
C GLU A 17 -28.52 -2.48 15.97
N THR A 18 -28.14 -2.10 14.74
CA THR A 18 -27.50 -3.04 13.82
C THR A 18 -26.18 -3.57 14.37
N LEU A 19 -25.35 -2.69 14.95
CA LEU A 19 -24.09 -3.10 15.58
C LEU A 19 -24.33 -4.09 16.73
N ARG A 20 -25.30 -3.82 17.60
CA ARG A 20 -25.71 -4.70 18.71
C ARG A 20 -26.14 -6.08 18.21
N ARG A 21 -26.85 -6.15 17.08
CA ARG A 21 -27.26 -7.43 16.47
C ARG A 21 -26.09 -8.22 15.90
N TRP A 22 -25.06 -7.56 15.38
CA TRP A 22 -23.95 -8.22 14.67
C TRP A 22 -22.76 -8.58 15.56
N ILE A 23 -22.57 -7.88 16.69
CA ILE A 23 -21.42 -8.13 17.58
C ILE A 23 -21.26 -9.60 18.03
N PRO A 24 -22.33 -10.38 18.31
CA PRO A 24 -22.15 -11.78 18.71
C PRO A 24 -21.57 -12.66 17.60
N PHE A 25 -21.79 -12.31 16.33
CA PHE A 25 -21.23 -13.04 15.19
C PHE A 25 -19.76 -12.67 14.96
N MET A 26 -19.41 -11.40 15.15
CA MET A 26 -18.01 -10.95 15.10
C MET A 26 -17.20 -11.58 16.24
N ASP A 27 -17.76 -11.66 17.45
CA ASP A 27 -17.14 -12.37 18.58
C ASP A 27 -16.90 -13.85 18.27
N ARG A 28 -17.88 -14.51 17.63
CA ARG A 28 -17.76 -15.91 17.23
C ARG A 28 -16.66 -16.12 16.18
N GLU A 29 -16.56 -15.24 15.19
CA GLU A 29 -15.49 -15.29 14.18
C GLU A 29 -14.12 -15.12 14.85
N MET A 30 -13.96 -14.15 15.76
CA MET A 30 -12.69 -13.94 16.47
C MET A 30 -12.31 -15.12 17.37
N GLN A 31 -13.27 -15.71 18.08
CA GLN A 31 -13.03 -16.93 18.85
C GLN A 31 -12.58 -18.08 17.96
N TRP A 32 -13.16 -18.22 16.76
CA TRP A 32 -12.71 -19.23 15.80
C TRP A 32 -11.25 -18.99 15.37
N TRP A 33 -10.87 -17.76 15.00
CA TRP A 33 -9.48 -17.44 14.65
C TRP A 33 -8.51 -17.75 15.80
N MET A 34 -8.83 -17.34 17.01
CA MET A 34 -8.02 -17.61 18.20
C MET A 34 -7.87 -19.09 18.51
N ASN A 35 -8.90 -19.90 18.28
CA ASN A 35 -8.88 -21.33 18.60
C ASN A 35 -8.31 -22.20 17.49
N LYS A 36 -8.44 -21.79 16.22
CA LYS A 36 -8.19 -22.65 15.05
C LYS A 36 -6.98 -22.21 14.22
N ARG A 37 -6.57 -20.96 14.33
CA ARG A 37 -5.56 -20.35 13.45
C ARG A 37 -4.45 -19.63 14.20
N SER A 38 -4.39 -19.78 15.53
CA SER A 38 -3.29 -19.26 16.32
C SER A 38 -2.11 -20.24 16.40
N VAL A 39 -0.94 -19.68 16.70
CA VAL A 39 0.28 -20.39 17.06
C VAL A 39 1.07 -19.60 18.08
N GLU A 40 1.73 -20.31 18.98
CA GLU A 40 2.66 -19.76 19.95
C GLU A 40 4.10 -19.88 19.45
N ILE A 41 4.89 -18.82 19.58
CA ILE A 41 6.29 -18.77 19.15
C ILE A 41 7.13 -18.20 20.27
N ASP A 42 8.15 -18.95 20.70
CA ASP A 42 9.11 -18.46 21.69
C ASP A 42 10.04 -17.42 21.06
N LEU A 43 10.01 -16.20 21.60
CA LEU A 43 10.87 -15.12 21.17
C LEU A 43 12.21 -15.15 21.92
N PRO A 44 13.29 -14.59 21.35
CA PRO A 44 14.58 -14.44 22.04
C PRO A 44 14.49 -13.70 23.38
N SER A 45 13.48 -12.83 23.55
CA SER A 45 13.19 -12.11 24.79
C SER A 45 12.65 -12.99 25.93
N LYS A 46 12.47 -14.31 25.71
CA LYS A 46 11.79 -15.26 26.61
C LYS A 46 10.30 -14.99 26.82
N ARG A 47 9.71 -14.09 26.04
CA ARG A 47 8.26 -13.97 25.88
C ARG A 47 7.80 -14.93 24.80
N THR A 48 6.59 -15.45 24.95
CA THR A 48 5.90 -16.19 23.89
C THR A 48 4.99 -15.24 23.12
N ALA A 49 5.16 -15.18 21.80
CA ALA A 49 4.27 -14.45 20.90
C ALA A 49 3.07 -15.32 20.55
N PHE A 50 1.88 -14.71 20.46
CA PHE A 50 0.64 -15.37 20.05
C PHE A 50 0.13 -14.74 18.75
N VAL A 51 0.38 -15.43 17.64
CA VAL A 51 0.15 -14.91 16.27
C VAL A 51 -0.72 -15.85 15.46
N TYR A 52 -1.18 -15.39 14.30
CA TYR A 52 -2.14 -16.11 13.46
C TYR A 52 -1.52 -16.52 12.13
N LEU A 53 -1.91 -17.69 11.61
CA LEU A 53 -1.54 -18.19 10.28
C LEU A 53 -2.72 -18.87 9.59
N TYR A 54 -2.67 -18.94 8.26
CA TYR A 54 -3.60 -19.74 7.47
C TYR A 54 -3.24 -21.22 7.57
N ARG A 55 -4.20 -22.07 7.93
CA ARG A 55 -3.97 -23.51 8.14
C ARG A 55 -5.30 -24.26 8.10
N THR A 56 -5.69 -24.73 6.93
CA THR A 56 -6.90 -25.53 6.76
C THR A 56 -6.75 -26.91 7.40
N GLU A 57 -7.87 -27.52 7.79
CA GLU A 57 -7.89 -28.89 8.32
C GLU A 57 -7.90 -29.96 7.21
N THR A 58 -8.20 -29.58 5.96
CA THR A 58 -8.15 -30.51 4.82
C THR A 58 -6.71 -30.92 4.48
N ASN A 59 -6.56 -32.17 4.10
CA ASN A 59 -5.33 -32.79 3.63
C ASN A 59 -5.59 -33.61 2.36
N CYS A 60 -6.60 -33.23 1.58
CA CYS A 60 -7.00 -33.85 0.32
C CYS A 60 -6.99 -32.81 -0.80
N PRO A 61 -6.87 -33.21 -2.08
CA PRO A 61 -6.99 -32.30 -3.21
C PRO A 61 -8.30 -31.51 -3.16
N ARG A 62 -8.25 -30.22 -3.51
CA ARG A 62 -9.42 -29.35 -3.55
C ARG A 62 -10.45 -29.86 -4.58
N PRO A 63 -11.75 -30.03 -4.25
CA PRO A 63 -12.74 -30.54 -5.20
C PRO A 63 -12.87 -29.72 -6.49
N GLU A 64 -12.75 -28.40 -6.38
CA GLU A 64 -12.86 -27.44 -7.49
C GLU A 64 -11.66 -27.45 -8.44
N ASN A 65 -10.51 -28.00 -8.02
CA ASN A 65 -9.34 -28.18 -8.87
C ASN A 65 -8.59 -29.51 -8.61
N PHE A 66 -9.37 -30.59 -8.48
CA PHE A 66 -8.89 -31.86 -7.93
C PHE A 66 -7.67 -32.45 -8.65
N LEU A 67 -7.71 -32.51 -9.99
CA LEU A 67 -6.69 -33.20 -10.77
C LEU A 67 -5.32 -32.49 -10.69
N SER A 68 -5.33 -31.16 -10.74
CA SER A 68 -4.12 -30.32 -10.60
C SER A 68 -3.48 -30.54 -9.23
N ASP A 69 -4.26 -30.40 -8.17
CA ASP A 69 -3.80 -30.58 -6.79
C ASP A 69 -3.31 -32.01 -6.54
N TYR A 70 -4.02 -33.01 -7.07
CA TYR A 70 -3.65 -34.42 -6.93
C TYR A 70 -2.25 -34.67 -7.49
N TYR A 71 -1.99 -34.26 -8.74
CA TYR A 71 -0.67 -34.45 -9.36
C TYR A 71 0.42 -33.60 -8.71
N LEU A 72 0.13 -32.38 -8.27
CA LEU A 72 1.12 -31.58 -7.55
C LEU A 72 1.51 -32.25 -6.23
N GLY A 73 0.54 -32.74 -5.47
CA GLY A 73 0.77 -33.47 -4.23
C GLY A 73 1.59 -34.74 -4.46
N LEU A 74 1.28 -35.52 -5.51
CA LEU A 74 2.05 -36.72 -5.87
C LEU A 74 3.51 -36.43 -6.26
N ASN A 75 3.81 -35.23 -6.75
CA ASN A 75 5.18 -34.79 -7.05
C ASN A 75 5.93 -34.23 -5.83
N SER A 76 5.27 -34.16 -4.67
CA SER A 76 5.87 -33.77 -3.39
C SER A 76 6.33 -34.99 -2.59
N THR A 77 7.27 -34.76 -1.68
CA THR A 77 7.71 -35.77 -0.70
C THR A 77 6.66 -36.05 0.37
N ASP A 78 5.72 -35.13 0.57
CA ASP A 78 4.60 -35.26 1.50
C ASP A 78 3.30 -34.75 0.84
N PRO A 79 2.57 -35.63 0.13
CA PRO A 79 1.34 -35.25 -0.57
C PRO A 79 0.28 -34.64 0.35
N MET A 80 0.09 -35.21 1.55
CA MET A 80 -0.93 -34.75 2.50
C MET A 80 -0.65 -33.35 3.00
N SER A 81 0.60 -33.07 3.39
CA SER A 81 1.03 -31.72 3.78
C SER A 81 0.93 -30.72 2.62
N SER A 82 1.20 -31.15 1.38
CA SER A 82 1.09 -30.31 0.19
C SER A 82 -0.36 -29.96 -0.12
N TRP A 83 -1.29 -30.91 0.03
CA TRP A 83 -2.73 -30.64 -0.11
C TRP A 83 -3.24 -29.69 0.98
N THR A 84 -2.79 -29.84 2.22
CA THR A 84 -3.08 -28.86 3.28
C THR A 84 -2.53 -27.48 2.94
N ALA A 85 -1.31 -27.39 2.41
CA ALA A 85 -0.67 -26.13 2.05
C ALA A 85 -1.43 -25.39 0.94
N MET A 86 -1.93 -26.12 -0.06
CA MET A 86 -2.70 -25.56 -1.17
C MET A 86 -4.04 -25.00 -0.71
N ALA A 87 -4.80 -25.77 0.07
CA ALA A 87 -6.05 -25.29 0.63
C ALA A 87 -5.83 -24.09 1.59
N SER A 88 -4.73 -24.08 2.34
CA SER A 88 -4.34 -22.95 3.19
C SER A 88 -3.98 -21.70 2.39
N ALA A 89 -3.36 -21.84 1.21
CA ALA A 89 -3.11 -20.69 0.33
C ALA A 89 -4.43 -20.12 -0.20
N CYS A 90 -5.44 -20.95 -0.49
CA CYS A 90 -6.78 -20.47 -0.86
C CYS A 90 -7.45 -19.72 0.31
N GLU A 91 -7.29 -20.21 1.55
CA GLU A 91 -7.77 -19.50 2.74
C GLU A 91 -7.13 -18.11 2.91
N SER A 92 -5.89 -17.94 2.44
CA SER A 92 -5.19 -16.64 2.44
C SER A 92 -5.71 -15.66 1.38
N GLY A 93 -6.38 -16.16 0.34
CA GLY A 93 -6.74 -15.41 -0.86
C GLY A 93 -5.59 -15.20 -1.86
N TRP A 94 -4.38 -15.73 -1.58
CA TRP A 94 -3.20 -15.67 -2.45
C TRP A 94 -2.89 -17.04 -3.06
N ASP A 95 -3.85 -17.63 -3.76
CA ASP A 95 -3.72 -18.91 -4.48
C ASP A 95 -3.39 -18.66 -5.98
N PHE A 96 -2.16 -18.83 -6.45
CA PHE A 96 -0.95 -19.06 -5.67
C PHE A 96 0.06 -17.94 -5.89
N SER A 97 1.07 -17.94 -5.02
CA SER A 97 2.18 -16.99 -5.03
C SER A 97 3.43 -17.67 -4.51
N SER A 98 4.57 -17.25 -5.06
CA SER A 98 5.91 -17.47 -4.52
C SER A 98 6.06 -17.10 -3.04
N ARG A 99 5.16 -16.27 -2.50
CA ARG A 99 4.99 -16.00 -1.06
C ARG A 99 4.98 -17.26 -0.20
N TRP A 100 4.35 -18.32 -0.69
CA TRP A 100 4.11 -19.57 0.04
C TRP A 100 5.10 -20.69 -0.27
N PHE A 101 6.05 -20.45 -1.19
CA PHE A 101 6.96 -21.46 -1.72
C PHE A 101 8.33 -21.37 -1.05
N ASP A 102 9.20 -22.36 -1.24
CA ASP A 102 10.58 -22.23 -0.78
C ASP A 102 11.34 -21.18 -1.59
N HIS A 103 12.18 -20.38 -0.90
CA HIS A 103 13.04 -19.36 -1.53
C HIS A 103 14.49 -19.84 -1.68
N GLU A 104 14.76 -21.11 -1.39
CA GLU A 104 16.10 -21.67 -1.37
C GLU A 104 16.11 -23.06 -2.01
N GLY A 105 17.28 -23.46 -2.50
CA GLY A 105 17.48 -24.75 -3.15
C GLY A 105 17.08 -24.75 -4.63
N GLU A 106 17.22 -25.92 -5.27
CA GLU A 106 17.03 -26.06 -6.73
C GLU A 106 15.59 -25.80 -7.18
N ARG A 107 14.60 -26.04 -6.31
CA ARG A 107 13.17 -25.85 -6.59
C ARG A 107 12.61 -24.54 -6.02
N GLN A 108 13.47 -23.54 -5.76
CA GLN A 108 13.03 -22.24 -5.26
C GLN A 108 11.94 -21.64 -6.16
N TYR A 109 10.93 -21.05 -5.53
CA TYR A 109 9.74 -20.45 -6.12
C TYR A 109 8.90 -21.39 -7.00
N ALA A 110 9.14 -22.71 -6.93
CA ALA A 110 8.29 -23.69 -7.60
C ALA A 110 7.11 -24.08 -6.70
N LYS A 111 5.89 -24.10 -7.26
CA LYS A 111 4.65 -24.44 -6.55
C LYS A 111 4.68 -25.78 -5.81
N VAL A 112 5.47 -26.76 -6.29
CA VAL A 112 5.65 -28.06 -5.60
C VAL A 112 6.26 -27.93 -4.20
N THR A 113 6.86 -26.79 -3.87
CA THR A 113 7.44 -26.48 -2.55
C THR A 113 6.49 -25.70 -1.63
N ILE A 114 5.20 -25.59 -1.98
CA ILE A 114 4.20 -24.87 -1.21
C ILE A 114 4.06 -25.39 0.23
N ARG A 115 4.04 -24.47 1.19
CA ARG A 115 3.97 -24.79 2.64
C ARG A 115 3.35 -23.68 3.48
N THR A 116 2.27 -23.09 2.98
CA THR A 116 1.53 -21.97 3.57
C THR A 116 1.29 -22.11 5.08
N GLN A 117 0.93 -23.31 5.55
CA GLN A 117 0.67 -23.64 6.96
C GLN A 117 1.88 -23.58 7.89
N THR A 118 3.06 -23.23 7.36
CA THR A 118 4.31 -23.02 8.12
C THR A 118 4.77 -21.56 8.08
N ILE A 119 4.01 -20.68 7.45
CA ILE A 119 4.33 -19.27 7.28
C ILE A 119 3.31 -18.45 8.05
N VAL A 120 3.79 -17.58 8.94
CA VAL A 120 2.97 -16.62 9.68
C VAL A 120 2.98 -15.31 8.91
N PRO A 121 1.85 -14.92 8.29
CA PRO A 121 1.86 -13.79 7.38
C PRO A 121 1.49 -12.50 8.11
N VAL A 122 2.15 -11.40 7.75
CA VAL A 122 1.99 -10.10 8.44
C VAL A 122 0.58 -9.53 8.25
N ASP A 123 -0.01 -9.67 7.07
CA ASP A 123 -1.35 -9.17 6.74
C ASP A 123 -2.45 -9.76 7.62
N LEU A 124 -2.48 -11.08 7.81
CA LEU A 124 -3.47 -11.72 8.68
C LEU A 124 -3.41 -11.16 10.11
N ASN A 125 -2.19 -10.98 10.65
CA ASN A 125 -2.00 -10.48 12.00
C ASN A 125 -2.44 -9.01 12.12
N VAL A 126 -2.20 -8.19 11.09
CA VAL A 126 -2.75 -6.83 11.02
C VAL A 126 -4.27 -6.84 10.98
N TYR A 127 -4.90 -7.73 10.20
CA TYR A 127 -6.36 -7.84 10.16
C TYR A 127 -6.94 -8.22 11.51
N MET A 128 -6.31 -9.16 12.23
CA MET A 128 -6.72 -9.54 13.57
C MET A 128 -6.61 -8.36 14.55
N ALA A 129 -5.52 -7.59 14.50
CA ALA A 129 -5.36 -6.38 15.32
C ALA A 129 -6.44 -5.34 15.02
N LEU A 130 -6.71 -5.05 13.74
CA LEU A 130 -7.78 -4.14 13.33
C LEU A 130 -9.17 -4.59 13.83
N ASN A 131 -9.43 -5.90 13.82
CA ASN A 131 -10.68 -6.46 14.31
C ASN A 131 -10.82 -6.33 15.82
N MET A 132 -9.75 -6.65 16.57
CA MET A 132 -9.74 -6.52 18.03
C MET A 132 -9.96 -5.08 18.47
N ARG A 133 -9.30 -4.12 17.82
CA ARG A 133 -9.50 -2.68 18.10
C ARG A 133 -10.96 -2.28 17.93
N PHE A 134 -11.55 -2.62 16.78
CA PHE A 134 -12.96 -2.27 16.51
C PHE A 134 -13.93 -2.97 17.47
N LEU A 135 -13.66 -4.21 17.86
CA LEU A 135 -14.49 -4.94 18.82
C LEU A 135 -14.37 -4.36 20.23
N ALA A 136 -13.19 -3.95 20.66
CA ALA A 136 -12.99 -3.26 21.93
C ALA A 136 -13.82 -1.97 22.01
N ASP A 137 -13.80 -1.17 20.94
CA ASP A 137 -14.54 0.08 20.86
C ASP A 137 -16.07 -0.17 20.77
N SER A 138 -16.48 -1.18 20.00
CA SER A 138 -17.88 -1.57 19.85
C SER A 138 -18.48 -2.08 21.16
N HIS A 139 -17.76 -2.95 21.89
CA HIS A 139 -18.19 -3.42 23.20
C HIS A 139 -18.24 -2.28 24.22
N THR A 140 -17.32 -1.31 24.15
CA THR A 140 -17.36 -0.09 24.98
C THR A 140 -18.64 0.70 24.69
N LEU A 141 -18.95 0.95 23.41
CA LEU A 141 -20.14 1.67 22.99
C LEU A 141 -21.44 0.99 23.42
N LEU A 142 -21.45 -0.34 23.47
CA LEU A 142 -22.61 -1.14 23.89
C LEU A 142 -22.69 -1.37 25.41
N GLY A 143 -21.75 -0.82 26.20
CA GLY A 143 -21.73 -0.92 27.66
C GLY A 143 -21.14 -2.24 28.21
N ASN A 144 -20.54 -3.08 27.36
CA ASN A 144 -19.87 -4.32 27.78
C ASN A 144 -18.38 -4.08 28.05
N HIS A 145 -18.08 -3.39 29.16
CA HIS A 145 -16.72 -2.99 29.49
C HIS A 145 -15.76 -4.18 29.71
N SER A 146 -16.24 -5.32 30.22
CA SER A 146 -15.42 -6.52 30.40
C SER A 146 -14.89 -7.07 29.08
N MET A 147 -15.77 -7.21 28.08
CA MET A 147 -15.35 -7.64 26.73
C MET A 147 -14.50 -6.59 26.04
N ALA A 148 -14.78 -5.30 26.25
CA ALA A 148 -13.98 -4.22 25.72
C ALA A 148 -12.52 -4.29 26.21
N THR A 149 -12.32 -4.43 27.53
CA THR A 149 -10.99 -4.61 28.12
C THR A 149 -10.32 -5.87 27.59
N TRP A 150 -11.04 -6.99 27.51
CA TRP A 150 -10.49 -8.24 26.99
C TRP A 150 -9.95 -8.12 25.56
N TYR A 151 -10.69 -7.49 24.65
CA TYR A 151 -10.21 -7.24 23.29
C TYR A 151 -9.06 -6.24 23.25
N ARG A 152 -9.05 -5.23 24.13
CA ARG A 152 -7.97 -4.25 24.20
C ARG A 152 -6.66 -4.91 24.66
N ASP A 153 -6.71 -5.76 25.68
CA ASP A 153 -5.55 -6.53 26.12
C ASP A 153 -5.02 -7.45 25.00
N LYS A 154 -5.92 -8.09 24.24
CA LYS A 154 -5.53 -8.92 23.09
C LYS A 154 -4.89 -8.10 21.97
N TYR A 155 -5.44 -6.92 21.69
CA TYR A 155 -4.91 -5.97 20.72
C TYR A 155 -3.49 -5.51 21.11
N ASP A 156 -3.30 -5.03 22.33
CA ASP A 156 -2.01 -4.53 22.81
C ASP A 156 -0.93 -5.61 22.81
N ASN A 157 -1.30 -6.84 23.18
CA ASN A 157 -0.39 -7.99 23.10
C ASN A 157 -0.01 -8.31 21.64
N LEU A 158 -0.97 -8.31 20.72
CA LEU A 158 -0.71 -8.59 19.31
C LEU A 158 0.10 -7.47 18.63
N LEU A 159 -0.09 -6.20 19.01
CA LEU A 159 0.76 -5.10 18.54
C LEU A 159 2.23 -5.33 18.88
N PHE A 160 2.50 -5.74 20.12
CA PHE A 160 3.86 -6.12 20.51
C PHE A 160 4.37 -7.29 19.67
N ASP A 161 3.55 -8.35 19.51
CA ASP A 161 3.99 -9.56 18.79
C ASP A 161 4.25 -9.28 17.31
N ILE A 162 3.45 -8.40 16.67
CA ILE A 162 3.68 -7.96 15.29
C ILE A 162 5.05 -7.27 15.16
N ASN A 163 5.37 -6.37 16.09
CA ASN A 163 6.67 -5.70 16.07
C ASN A 163 7.82 -6.63 16.44
N ALA A 164 7.65 -7.53 17.39
CA ALA A 164 8.72 -8.41 17.82
C ALA A 164 9.07 -9.48 16.78
N LEU A 165 8.08 -9.94 16.01
CA LEU A 165 8.25 -11.06 15.07
C LEU A 165 8.52 -10.61 13.64
N PHE A 166 7.77 -9.62 13.15
CA PHE A 166 7.78 -9.26 11.73
C PHE A 166 8.70 -8.08 11.42
N TRP A 167 8.92 -7.14 12.35
CA TRP A 167 9.75 -5.96 12.09
C TRP A 167 11.20 -6.37 11.85
N ASN A 168 11.78 -5.88 10.77
CA ASN A 168 13.20 -6.00 10.49
C ASN A 168 13.86 -4.62 10.61
N MET A 169 14.73 -4.47 11.60
CA MET A 169 15.37 -3.19 11.90
C MET A 169 16.39 -2.76 10.84
N GLU A 170 17.01 -3.71 10.14
CA GLU A 170 18.02 -3.43 9.11
C GLU A 170 17.36 -3.00 7.80
N GLU A 171 16.32 -3.70 7.39
CA GLU A 171 15.58 -3.40 6.16
C GLU A 171 14.59 -2.24 6.33
N GLY A 172 14.05 -2.05 7.55
CA GLY A 172 13.10 -0.98 7.86
C GLY A 172 11.66 -1.29 7.46
N VAL A 173 11.26 -2.56 7.46
CA VAL A 173 9.91 -3.01 7.07
C VAL A 173 9.52 -4.29 7.81
N TRP A 174 8.24 -4.70 7.74
CA TRP A 174 7.78 -5.97 8.33
C TRP A 174 7.74 -7.10 7.30
N PHE A 175 8.26 -8.27 7.65
CA PHE A 175 8.26 -9.47 6.80
C PHE A 175 7.44 -10.59 7.40
N ASP A 176 6.90 -11.48 6.55
CA ASP A 176 6.33 -12.75 7.01
C ASP A 176 7.38 -13.58 7.76
N TYR A 177 6.94 -14.42 8.69
CA TYR A 177 7.83 -15.28 9.49
C TYR A 177 7.68 -16.75 9.14
N ASP A 178 8.80 -17.43 8.93
CA ASP A 178 8.88 -18.85 8.61
C ASP A 178 9.05 -19.68 9.90
N LEU A 179 8.02 -20.45 10.28
CA LEU A 179 8.06 -21.27 11.49
C LEU A 179 9.06 -22.41 11.39
N HIS A 180 9.18 -23.00 10.19
CA HIS A 180 10.03 -24.17 9.97
C HIS A 180 11.50 -23.75 9.95
N LYS A 181 11.83 -22.68 9.23
CA LYS A 181 13.19 -22.15 9.12
C LYS A 181 13.58 -21.19 10.26
N ARG A 182 12.60 -20.80 11.09
CA ARG A 182 12.76 -19.85 12.22
C ARG A 182 13.43 -18.54 11.80
N LYS A 183 12.96 -17.97 10.70
CA LYS A 183 13.50 -16.71 10.16
C LYS A 183 12.45 -15.91 9.40
N GLN A 184 12.70 -14.61 9.27
CA GLN A 184 11.90 -13.75 8.41
C GLN A 184 12.11 -14.08 6.93
N ARG A 185 11.07 -13.83 6.12
CA ARG A 185 11.06 -13.99 4.67
C ARG A 185 11.20 -12.62 4.02
N SER A 186 12.43 -12.23 3.71
CA SER A 186 12.83 -10.87 3.31
C SER A 186 12.46 -10.45 1.89
N GLU A 187 11.61 -11.21 1.20
CA GLU A 187 11.09 -10.83 -0.12
C GLU A 187 10.01 -9.74 0.02
N PHE A 188 9.92 -8.86 -0.97
CA PHE A 188 8.89 -7.83 -0.99
C PHE A 188 7.51 -8.41 -1.28
N TYR A 189 6.55 -8.03 -0.45
CA TYR A 189 5.12 -8.12 -0.69
C TYR A 189 4.45 -6.80 -0.27
N PRO A 190 3.40 -6.33 -0.95
CA PRO A 190 2.65 -5.15 -0.51
C PRO A 190 2.19 -5.21 0.95
N SER A 191 1.94 -6.42 1.47
CA SER A 191 1.58 -6.63 2.88
C SER A 191 2.66 -6.19 3.87
N ASN A 192 3.92 -6.05 3.46
CA ASN A 192 5.01 -5.62 4.33
C ASN A 192 4.75 -4.26 5.01
N VAL A 193 3.93 -3.40 4.41
CA VAL A 193 3.58 -2.08 4.96
C VAL A 193 2.20 -2.01 5.60
N PHE A 194 1.44 -3.12 5.58
CA PHE A 194 0.10 -3.17 6.19
C PHE A 194 0.08 -2.78 7.67
N PRO A 195 1.12 -3.04 8.49
CA PRO A 195 1.17 -2.56 9.86
C PRO A 195 0.96 -1.05 10.03
N LEU A 196 1.25 -0.20 9.02
CA LEU A 196 0.96 1.25 9.07
C LEU A 196 -0.56 1.59 9.14
N LEU A 197 -1.46 0.62 8.96
CA LEU A 197 -2.90 0.78 9.26
C LEU A 197 -3.20 0.87 10.78
N LEU A 198 -2.23 0.46 11.59
CA LEU A 198 -2.24 0.55 13.04
C LEU A 198 -1.49 1.83 13.41
N ALA A 199 -2.15 2.72 14.15
CA ALA A 199 -1.62 4.06 14.41
C ALA A 199 -0.33 4.02 15.25
N GLU A 200 -0.17 2.95 16.01
CA GLU A 200 0.96 2.62 16.88
C GLU A 200 2.21 2.26 16.09
N MET A 201 2.09 2.00 14.78
CA MET A 201 3.20 1.72 13.86
C MET A 201 3.67 2.96 13.10
N GLU A 202 3.08 4.13 13.36
CA GLU A 202 3.50 5.39 12.75
C GLU A 202 4.99 5.75 12.99
N PRO A 203 5.61 5.46 14.15
CA PRO A 203 7.03 5.73 14.36
C PRO A 203 7.98 5.01 13.39
N GLN A 204 7.52 3.98 12.68
CA GLN A 204 8.31 3.25 11.69
C GLN A 204 8.21 3.86 10.28
N ALA A 205 7.37 4.87 10.06
CA ALA A 205 7.05 5.39 8.72
C ALA A 205 8.28 5.89 7.93
N ASP A 206 9.23 6.57 8.58
CA ASP A 206 10.47 7.04 7.91
C ASP A 206 11.29 5.85 7.35
N ASN A 207 11.40 4.77 8.13
CA ASN A 207 12.13 3.57 7.71
C ASN A 207 11.42 2.88 6.54
N VAL A 208 10.09 2.79 6.60
CA VAL A 208 9.27 2.22 5.52
C VAL A 208 9.42 3.05 4.24
N TYR A 209 9.40 4.38 4.34
CA TYR A 209 9.61 5.26 3.19
C TYR A 209 10.96 4.98 2.53
N ASN A 210 12.04 4.97 3.32
CA ASN A 210 13.38 4.67 2.81
C ASN A 210 13.48 3.27 2.19
N TYR A 211 12.83 2.27 2.77
CA TYR A 211 12.76 0.92 2.22
C TYR A 211 12.10 0.91 0.83
N LEU A 212 10.90 1.48 0.71
CA LEU A 212 10.13 1.46 -0.55
C LEU A 212 10.83 2.23 -1.68
N GLU A 213 11.44 3.37 -1.36
CA GLU A 213 12.25 4.14 -2.31
C GLU A 213 13.48 3.33 -2.76
N ARG A 214 14.18 2.68 -1.83
CA ARG A 214 15.39 1.89 -2.13
C ARG A 214 15.10 0.68 -3.01
N ILE A 215 14.01 -0.03 -2.77
CA ILE A 215 13.63 -1.19 -3.61
C ILE A 215 12.97 -0.79 -4.92
N ASP A 216 12.75 0.51 -5.13
CA ASP A 216 12.17 1.10 -6.34
C ASP A 216 10.80 0.48 -6.70
N VAL A 217 9.96 0.24 -5.69
CA VAL A 217 8.65 -0.41 -5.87
C VAL A 217 7.70 0.43 -6.74
N PHE A 218 7.86 1.75 -6.71
CA PHE A 218 6.98 2.71 -7.39
C PHE A 218 7.26 2.83 -8.91
N ARG A 219 8.33 2.19 -9.42
CA ARG A 219 8.72 2.29 -10.84
C ARG A 219 7.72 1.69 -11.82
N TYR A 220 6.83 0.82 -11.35
CA TYR A 220 5.90 0.10 -12.21
C TYR A 220 4.72 1.00 -12.58
N PRO A 221 4.47 1.28 -13.87
CA PRO A 221 3.44 2.22 -14.30
C PRO A 221 2.01 1.67 -14.15
N GLY A 222 1.81 0.36 -14.05
CA GLY A 222 0.49 -0.25 -13.87
C GLY A 222 0.02 -0.37 -12.40
N GLY A 223 0.84 0.09 -11.45
CA GLY A 223 0.64 -0.09 -10.02
C GLY A 223 1.67 -1.04 -9.38
N VAL A 224 1.61 -1.18 -8.07
CA VAL A 224 2.54 -2.00 -7.29
C VAL A 224 2.28 -3.50 -7.53
N PRO A 225 3.24 -4.29 -8.02
CA PRO A 225 3.01 -5.72 -8.26
C PRO A 225 2.91 -6.52 -6.95
N SER A 226 2.25 -7.68 -7.00
CA SER A 226 2.13 -8.58 -5.82
C SER A 226 3.47 -9.08 -5.29
N THR A 227 4.47 -9.19 -6.16
CA THR A 227 5.88 -9.47 -5.82
C THR A 227 6.81 -8.69 -6.74
N MET A 228 8.09 -8.58 -6.37
CA MET A 228 9.14 -8.18 -7.31
C MET A 228 9.41 -9.30 -8.33
N PRO A 229 10.09 -9.03 -9.47
CA PRO A 229 10.34 -10.03 -10.50
C PRO A 229 10.93 -11.32 -9.94
N VAL A 230 10.17 -12.41 -10.07
CA VAL A 230 10.48 -13.73 -9.53
C VAL A 230 10.27 -14.79 -10.61
N LYS A 231 10.95 -15.93 -10.50
CA LYS A 231 10.79 -17.08 -11.42
C LYS A 231 9.52 -17.87 -11.10
N SER A 232 8.38 -17.23 -11.30
CA SER A 232 7.04 -17.80 -11.09
C SER A 232 6.11 -17.42 -12.23
N THR A 233 5.10 -18.25 -12.47
CA THR A 233 3.99 -17.97 -13.39
C THR A 233 2.65 -17.93 -12.67
N GLU A 234 2.67 -17.88 -11.34
CA GLU A 234 1.47 -17.84 -10.53
C GLU A 234 0.80 -16.47 -10.55
N GLN A 235 -0.51 -16.44 -10.29
CA GLN A 235 -1.31 -15.24 -10.49
C GLN A 235 -1.09 -14.14 -9.45
N TRP A 236 -0.66 -14.50 -8.24
CA TRP A 236 -0.32 -13.55 -7.17
C TRP A 236 1.18 -13.22 -7.12
N ASP A 237 1.87 -13.31 -8.26
CA ASP A 237 3.27 -12.91 -8.44
C ASP A 237 3.40 -11.86 -9.56
N PHE A 238 4.59 -11.25 -9.67
CA PHE A 238 4.98 -10.39 -10.77
C PHE A 238 4.65 -11.03 -12.14
N PRO A 239 4.06 -10.29 -13.09
CA PRO A 239 3.83 -8.84 -13.09
C PRO A 239 2.44 -8.43 -12.60
N ASN A 240 1.68 -9.30 -11.94
CA ASN A 240 0.28 -8.99 -11.68
C ASN A 240 0.10 -7.96 -10.55
N VAL A 241 -0.86 -7.07 -10.76
CA VAL A 241 -1.37 -6.08 -9.81
C VAL A 241 -2.82 -6.45 -9.48
N TRP A 242 -3.14 -6.49 -8.20
CA TRP A 242 -4.48 -6.83 -7.71
C TRP A 242 -5.07 -5.65 -6.95
N ALA A 243 -6.31 -5.28 -7.29
CA ALA A 243 -7.03 -4.19 -6.64
C ALA A 243 -7.01 -4.24 -5.10
N PRO A 244 -7.29 -5.38 -4.42
CA PRO A 244 -7.28 -5.41 -2.96
C PRO A 244 -5.90 -5.11 -2.36
N THR A 245 -4.81 -5.61 -2.94
CA THR A 245 -3.47 -5.33 -2.42
C THR A 245 -3.02 -3.90 -2.69
N GLN A 246 -3.40 -3.33 -3.85
CA GLN A 246 -3.22 -1.89 -4.11
C GLN A 246 -3.93 -1.05 -3.05
N HIS A 247 -5.20 -1.37 -2.79
CA HIS A 247 -6.00 -0.62 -1.84
C HIS A 247 -5.37 -0.62 -0.45
N PHE A 248 -5.06 -1.78 0.10
CA PHE A 248 -4.42 -1.85 1.42
C PHE A 248 -3.06 -1.17 1.45
N PHE A 249 -2.23 -1.35 0.41
CA PHE A 249 -0.93 -0.68 0.32
C PHE A 249 -1.08 0.85 0.35
N ILE A 250 -1.93 1.42 -0.51
CA ILE A 250 -2.22 2.86 -0.56
C ILE A 250 -2.77 3.35 0.79
N ARG A 251 -3.74 2.62 1.37
CA ARG A 251 -4.34 2.99 2.66
C ARG A 251 -3.33 2.96 3.81
N SER A 252 -2.39 2.02 3.81
CA SER A 252 -1.29 1.97 4.77
C SER A 252 -0.41 3.21 4.68
N LEU A 253 -0.01 3.59 3.47
CA LEU A 253 0.82 4.77 3.25
C LEU A 253 0.10 6.06 3.64
N LEU A 254 -1.19 6.21 3.28
CA LEU A 254 -2.00 7.39 3.62
C LEU A 254 -2.29 7.52 5.11
N THR A 255 -2.45 6.39 5.82
CA THR A 255 -2.73 6.40 7.26
C THR A 255 -1.50 6.88 8.05
N SER A 256 -0.30 6.72 7.49
CA SER A 256 0.91 7.32 8.06
C SER A 256 0.82 8.85 8.06
N LYS A 257 1.53 9.50 8.97
CA LYS A 257 1.69 10.97 8.98
C LYS A 257 2.91 11.43 8.19
N HIS A 258 3.56 10.52 7.46
CA HIS A 258 4.77 10.81 6.72
C HIS A 258 4.42 11.46 5.37
N PRO A 259 4.85 12.71 5.09
CA PRO A 259 4.46 13.42 3.88
C PRO A 259 4.85 12.68 2.58
N GLY A 260 6.06 12.12 2.52
CA GLY A 260 6.52 11.31 1.38
C GLY A 260 5.65 10.08 1.11
N LEU A 261 5.32 9.27 2.13
CA LEU A 261 4.40 8.13 1.98
C LEU A 261 3.01 8.58 1.56
N GLN A 262 2.47 9.66 2.15
CA GLN A 262 1.15 10.18 1.76
C GLN A 262 1.13 10.60 0.28
N GLN A 263 2.17 11.30 -0.20
CA GLN A 263 2.29 11.67 -1.61
C GLN A 263 2.38 10.42 -2.50
N ARG A 264 3.27 9.47 -2.16
CA ARG A 264 3.39 8.20 -2.91
C ARG A 264 2.07 7.45 -2.98
N ALA A 265 1.28 7.48 -1.92
CA ALA A 265 -0.01 6.82 -1.90
C ALA A 265 -1.02 7.46 -2.86
N LEU A 266 -1.01 8.79 -2.99
CA LEU A 266 -1.84 9.50 -3.97
C LEU A 266 -1.38 9.21 -5.39
N ASP A 267 -0.06 9.19 -5.63
CA ASP A 267 0.53 8.87 -6.93
C ASP A 267 0.14 7.43 -7.36
N GLU A 268 0.25 6.45 -6.45
CA GLU A 268 -0.14 5.06 -6.74
C GLU A 268 -1.66 4.91 -6.90
N ALA A 269 -2.47 5.70 -6.19
CA ALA A 269 -3.92 5.72 -6.36
C ALA A 269 -4.30 6.24 -7.76
N ASP A 270 -3.73 7.37 -8.18
CA ASP A 270 -3.96 7.93 -9.52
C ASP A 270 -3.51 6.98 -10.62
N LYS A 271 -2.33 6.37 -10.44
CA LYS A 271 -1.76 5.38 -11.36
C LYS A 271 -2.67 4.16 -11.53
N PHE A 272 -3.17 3.58 -10.43
CA PHE A 272 -4.04 2.41 -10.51
C PHE A 272 -5.41 2.76 -11.11
N VAL A 273 -5.99 3.90 -10.73
CA VAL A 273 -7.24 4.41 -11.33
C VAL A 273 -7.06 4.61 -12.85
N THR A 274 -5.95 5.23 -13.27
CA THR A 274 -5.61 5.43 -14.69
C THR A 274 -5.45 4.10 -15.42
N THR A 275 -4.82 3.11 -14.79
CA THR A 275 -4.65 1.77 -15.38
C THR A 275 -6.00 1.12 -15.65
N VAL A 276 -6.91 1.14 -14.67
CA VAL A 276 -8.27 0.58 -14.84
C VAL A 276 -9.07 1.40 -15.86
N PHE A 277 -8.97 2.72 -15.82
CA PHE A 277 -9.61 3.62 -16.78
C PHE A 277 -9.19 3.32 -18.22
N ASN A 278 -7.89 3.13 -18.47
CA ASN A 278 -7.39 2.80 -19.80
C ASN A 278 -7.88 1.43 -20.26
N GLY A 279 -7.94 0.43 -19.38
CA GLY A 279 -8.46 -0.90 -19.72
C GLY A 279 -9.92 -0.87 -20.16
N LEU A 280 -10.72 0.01 -19.55
CA LEU A 280 -12.13 0.18 -19.88
C LEU A 280 -12.34 1.10 -21.10
N PHE A 281 -11.76 2.29 -21.11
CA PHE A 281 -12.11 3.35 -22.07
C PHE A 281 -11.10 3.53 -23.21
N ASN A 282 -9.84 3.16 -23.01
CA ASN A 282 -8.76 3.32 -24.00
C ASN A 282 -7.99 2.00 -24.22
N PRO A 283 -8.66 0.86 -24.47
CA PRO A 283 -7.97 -0.41 -24.55
C PRO A 283 -6.98 -0.41 -25.72
N GLN A 284 -5.79 -0.98 -25.50
CA GLN A 284 -4.82 -1.15 -26.57
C GLN A 284 -5.40 -1.92 -27.75
N ARG A 285 -4.92 -1.60 -28.95
CA ARG A 285 -5.37 -2.27 -30.18
C ARG A 285 -5.21 -3.79 -30.05
N GLY A 286 -6.33 -4.51 -30.19
CA GLY A 286 -6.38 -5.96 -30.10
C GLY A 286 -6.63 -6.51 -28.70
N MET A 287 -6.80 -5.64 -27.69
CA MET A 287 -7.26 -6.03 -26.37
C MET A 287 -8.76 -5.74 -26.19
N PRO A 288 -9.49 -6.58 -25.45
CA PRO A 288 -10.86 -6.27 -25.06
C PRO A 288 -10.90 -5.02 -24.16
N SER A 289 -11.97 -4.24 -24.27
CA SER A 289 -12.36 -3.22 -23.29
C SER A 289 -12.95 -3.91 -22.08
N GLY A 290 -12.56 -3.54 -20.88
CA GLY A 290 -13.19 -4.08 -19.67
C GLY A 290 -12.49 -3.68 -18.38
N VAL A 291 -13.16 -3.99 -17.27
CA VAL A 291 -12.55 -3.94 -15.93
C VAL A 291 -12.12 -5.35 -15.57
N TRP A 292 -10.82 -5.56 -15.37
CA TRP A 292 -10.24 -6.87 -15.16
C TRP A 292 -10.08 -7.21 -13.67
N GLU A 293 -10.03 -8.50 -13.38
CA GLU A 293 -9.68 -9.07 -12.08
C GLU A 293 -8.30 -8.59 -11.57
N LYS A 294 -7.32 -8.52 -12.47
CA LYS A 294 -5.91 -8.21 -12.23
C LYS A 294 -5.28 -7.57 -13.48
N TYR A 295 -4.25 -6.76 -13.29
CA TYR A 295 -3.60 -5.97 -14.35
C TYR A 295 -2.09 -6.24 -14.42
N ASP A 296 -1.46 -5.88 -15.54
CA ASP A 296 -0.02 -6.02 -15.76
C ASP A 296 0.74 -4.77 -15.27
N ALA A 297 1.53 -4.89 -14.20
CA ALA A 297 2.27 -3.79 -13.57
C ALA A 297 3.23 -3.05 -14.53
N ARG A 298 3.64 -3.70 -15.62
CA ARG A 298 4.61 -3.15 -16.57
C ARG A 298 4.02 -2.06 -17.46
N SER A 299 2.70 -1.87 -17.45
CA SER A 299 2.02 -0.92 -18.31
C SER A 299 0.81 -0.29 -17.62
N SER A 300 0.63 1.02 -17.76
CA SER A 300 -0.57 1.77 -17.34
C SER A 300 -1.71 1.68 -18.37
N GLU A 301 -1.53 0.91 -19.44
CA GLU A 301 -2.45 0.87 -20.58
C GLU A 301 -3.67 -0.06 -20.33
N GLY A 302 -3.85 -0.51 -19.09
CA GLY A 302 -4.98 -1.33 -18.68
C GLY A 302 -4.98 -2.75 -19.21
N LYS A 303 -3.80 -3.26 -19.59
CA LYS A 303 -3.63 -4.64 -20.04
C LYS A 303 -4.00 -5.61 -18.89
N PRO A 304 -4.86 -6.62 -19.16
CA PRO A 304 -5.15 -7.64 -18.16
C PRO A 304 -3.90 -8.44 -17.78
N GLY A 305 -3.79 -8.78 -16.51
CA GLY A 305 -2.78 -9.71 -16.01
C GLY A 305 -3.06 -11.15 -16.45
N GLY A 306 -2.25 -12.09 -15.97
CA GLY A 306 -2.33 -13.50 -16.35
C GLY A 306 -1.79 -14.45 -15.29
N GLY A 307 -1.40 -15.65 -15.70
CA GLY A 307 -0.84 -16.67 -14.81
C GLY A 307 -1.87 -17.35 -13.89
N GLY A 308 -1.40 -18.34 -13.14
CA GLY A 308 -2.23 -19.20 -12.29
C GLY A 308 -3.00 -20.27 -13.07
N GLU A 309 -4.12 -20.72 -12.48
CA GLU A 309 -4.83 -21.93 -12.91
C GLU A 309 -5.96 -21.67 -13.92
N TYR A 310 -6.32 -20.40 -14.14
CA TYR A 310 -7.43 -20.01 -15.02
C TYR A 310 -7.17 -18.66 -15.72
N VAL A 311 -7.94 -18.41 -16.78
CA VAL A 311 -7.86 -17.17 -17.57
C VAL A 311 -8.38 -15.98 -16.76
N VAL A 312 -7.85 -14.79 -17.02
CA VAL A 312 -8.31 -13.54 -16.38
C VAL A 312 -9.82 -13.31 -16.55
N GLN A 313 -10.49 -12.78 -15.53
CA GLN A 313 -11.94 -12.53 -15.50
C GLN A 313 -12.30 -11.04 -15.69
N GLU A 314 -13.46 -10.77 -16.28
CA GLU A 314 -14.01 -9.41 -16.56
C GLU A 314 -15.09 -8.98 -15.55
N GLY A 315 -15.27 -7.67 -15.35
CA GLY A 315 -16.32 -7.02 -14.56
C GLY A 315 -16.02 -6.88 -13.07
N PHE A 316 -14.80 -7.21 -12.64
CA PHE A 316 -14.55 -7.81 -11.33
C PHE A 316 -14.90 -6.93 -10.11
N GLY A 317 -15.67 -7.50 -9.16
CA GLY A 317 -16.27 -6.78 -8.04
C GLY A 317 -15.32 -5.99 -7.15
N TRP A 318 -14.16 -6.57 -6.77
CA TRP A 318 -13.17 -5.83 -5.98
C TRP A 318 -12.52 -4.69 -6.76
N THR A 319 -12.42 -4.80 -8.09
CA THR A 319 -11.72 -3.80 -8.90
C THR A 319 -12.62 -2.57 -8.98
N ASN A 320 -13.90 -2.80 -9.24
CA ASN A 320 -14.93 -1.78 -9.20
C ASN A 320 -14.96 -1.09 -7.83
N GLY A 321 -15.00 -1.86 -6.74
CA GLY A 321 -15.06 -1.30 -5.39
C GLY A 321 -13.85 -0.46 -5.02
N VAL A 322 -12.64 -0.96 -5.28
CA VAL A 322 -11.39 -0.26 -4.97
C VAL A 322 -11.25 1.02 -5.79
N VAL A 323 -11.49 0.98 -7.11
CA VAL A 323 -11.35 2.17 -7.96
C VAL A 323 -12.31 3.26 -7.52
N MET A 324 -13.55 2.91 -7.17
CA MET A 324 -14.53 3.89 -6.68
C MET A 324 -14.09 4.52 -5.34
N ASP A 325 -13.52 3.72 -4.43
CA ASP A 325 -12.99 4.25 -3.17
C ASP A 325 -11.77 5.16 -3.40
N LEU A 326 -10.84 4.76 -4.28
CA LEU A 326 -9.65 5.56 -4.62
C LEU A 326 -10.00 6.89 -5.30
N ILE A 327 -10.97 6.91 -6.21
CA ILE A 327 -11.47 8.16 -6.82
C ILE A 327 -12.04 9.09 -5.76
N ASN A 328 -12.85 8.56 -4.84
CA ASN A 328 -13.39 9.34 -3.73
C ASN A 328 -12.28 9.86 -2.81
N LEU A 329 -11.27 9.04 -2.55
CA LEU A 329 -10.11 9.40 -1.75
C LEU A 329 -9.33 10.57 -2.36
N ILE A 330 -8.98 10.49 -3.64
CA ILE A 330 -8.23 11.54 -4.34
C ILE A 330 -9.05 12.84 -4.36
N SER A 331 -10.34 12.74 -4.71
CA SER A 331 -11.23 13.90 -4.81
C SER A 331 -11.38 14.64 -3.48
N THR A 332 -11.48 13.90 -2.36
CA THR A 332 -11.59 14.51 -1.02
C THR A 332 -10.29 15.13 -0.54
N HIS A 333 -9.14 14.55 -0.93
CA HIS A 333 -7.83 15.11 -0.61
C HIS A 333 -7.62 16.47 -1.32
N ASP A 334 -7.93 16.55 -2.61
CA ASP A 334 -7.83 17.79 -3.39
C ASP A 334 -8.71 18.93 -2.83
N VAL A 335 -9.93 18.59 -2.38
CA VAL A 335 -10.82 19.56 -1.74
C VAL A 335 -10.24 20.04 -0.41
N SER A 336 -9.63 19.15 0.38
CA SER A 336 -8.98 19.50 1.64
C SER A 336 -7.83 20.49 1.43
N ILE A 337 -6.94 20.23 0.45
CA ILE A 337 -5.85 21.13 0.10
C ILE A 337 -6.38 22.49 -0.32
N LYS A 338 -7.33 22.54 -1.26
CA LYS A 338 -7.93 23.81 -1.73
C LYS A 338 -8.59 24.59 -0.59
N SER A 339 -9.26 23.91 0.33
CA SER A 339 -9.87 24.55 1.51
C SER A 339 -8.82 25.10 2.49
N THR A 340 -7.70 24.39 2.65
CA THR A 340 -6.58 24.80 3.51
C THR A 340 -5.85 25.99 2.92
N GLU A 341 -5.56 25.98 1.61
CA GLU A 341 -4.99 27.12 0.90
C GLU A 341 -5.92 28.33 0.98
N MET A 342 -7.22 28.15 0.71
CA MET A 342 -8.20 29.22 0.79
C MET A 342 -8.33 29.81 2.20
N ASN A 343 -8.23 28.98 3.25
CA ASN A 343 -8.19 29.44 4.65
C ASN A 343 -6.87 30.13 4.99
N LEU A 344 -5.73 29.68 4.45
CA LEU A 344 -4.42 30.32 4.63
C LEU A 344 -4.39 31.73 4.05
N PHE A 345 -5.11 31.96 2.94
CA PHE A 345 -5.32 33.29 2.35
C PHE A 345 -6.48 34.08 2.99
N GLY A 346 -7.30 33.42 3.82
CA GLY A 346 -8.49 33.98 4.46
C GLY A 346 -8.30 34.49 5.89
N GLU A 347 -7.14 34.26 6.54
CA GLU A 347 -6.88 34.79 7.87
C GLU A 347 -6.62 36.32 7.84
N PRO A 348 -7.43 37.14 8.55
CA PRO A 348 -7.33 38.60 8.49
C PRO A 348 -5.97 39.14 8.97
N GLU A 349 -5.29 38.43 9.87
CA GLU A 349 -3.95 38.81 10.35
C GLU A 349 -2.87 38.65 9.27
N ARG A 350 -2.99 37.65 8.40
CA ARG A 350 -2.03 37.40 7.30
C ARG A 350 -2.38 38.16 6.02
N ALA A 351 -3.66 38.43 5.77
CA ALA A 351 -4.08 39.39 4.76
C ALA A 351 -3.43 40.77 5.00
N GLY A 352 -3.29 41.17 6.28
CA GLY A 352 -2.53 42.36 6.67
C GLY A 352 -1.06 42.31 6.21
N PHE A 353 -0.36 41.19 6.43
CA PHE A 353 1.03 41.02 5.99
C PHE A 353 1.18 41.04 4.46
N VAL A 354 0.28 40.36 3.73
CA VAL A 354 0.31 40.33 2.26
C VAL A 354 0.01 41.73 1.69
N ILE A 355 -0.97 42.44 2.25
CA ILE A 355 -1.28 43.82 1.86
C ILE A 355 -0.09 44.74 2.14
N VAL A 356 0.54 44.64 3.32
CA VAL A 356 1.74 45.43 3.66
C VAL A 356 2.90 45.11 2.73
N ALA A 357 3.14 43.84 2.39
CA ALA A 357 4.19 43.44 1.46
C ALA A 357 3.94 43.98 0.04
N ILE A 358 2.70 43.92 -0.44
CA ILE A 358 2.30 44.50 -1.73
C ILE A 358 2.48 46.02 -1.70
N PHE A 359 2.06 46.69 -0.62
CA PHE A 359 2.23 48.13 -0.46
C PHE A 359 3.70 48.55 -0.43
N PHE A 360 4.55 47.76 0.24
CA PHE A 360 5.99 47.98 0.30
C PHE A 360 6.65 47.79 -1.07
N LEU A 361 6.24 46.77 -1.83
CA LEU A 361 6.71 46.54 -3.20
C LEU A 361 6.26 47.67 -4.15
N LEU A 362 5.04 48.18 -4.00
CA LEU A 362 4.55 49.33 -4.75
C LEU A 362 5.28 50.63 -4.38
N LEU A 363 5.60 50.83 -3.09
CA LEU A 363 6.43 51.95 -2.63
C LEU A 363 7.85 51.86 -3.18
N LEU A 364 8.45 50.67 -3.20
CA LEU A 364 9.75 50.44 -3.84
C LEU A 364 9.69 50.71 -5.34
N ALA A 365 8.68 50.21 -6.04
CA ALA A 365 8.52 50.44 -7.48
C ALA A 365 8.34 51.94 -7.81
N THR A 366 7.56 52.66 -7.00
CA THR A 366 7.38 54.11 -7.15
C THR A 366 8.61 54.91 -6.75
N TRP A 367 9.38 54.46 -5.75
CA TRP A 367 10.69 55.01 -5.42
C TRP A 367 11.68 54.82 -6.57
N PHE A 368 11.77 53.62 -7.15
CA PHE A 368 12.63 53.38 -8.30
C PHE A 368 12.21 54.18 -9.53
N ALA A 369 10.90 54.31 -9.79
CA ALA A 369 10.39 55.12 -10.90
C ALA A 369 10.68 56.62 -10.68
N SER A 370 10.52 57.13 -9.46
CA SER A 370 10.83 58.52 -9.13
C SER A 370 12.33 58.80 -9.10
N CYS A 371 13.17 57.89 -8.58
CA CYS A 371 14.62 57.98 -8.71
C CYS A 371 15.08 57.83 -10.16
N GLY A 372 14.39 57.10 -11.02
CA GLY A 372 14.63 57.06 -12.46
C GLY A 372 14.28 58.38 -13.16
N LEU A 373 13.22 59.07 -12.70
CA LEU A 373 12.80 60.38 -13.21
C LEU A 373 13.66 61.55 -12.68
N TYR A 374 14.14 61.48 -11.43
CA TYR A 374 14.98 62.51 -10.79
C TYR A 374 16.48 62.21 -10.85
N GLY A 375 16.88 61.00 -11.23
CA GLY A 375 18.27 60.56 -11.37
C GLY A 375 19.05 61.25 -12.49
N TYR A 376 18.37 62.00 -13.35
CA TYR A 376 19.00 62.89 -14.34
C TYR A 376 19.66 64.14 -13.73
N PHE A 377 19.46 64.43 -12.44
CA PHE A 377 20.02 65.62 -11.80
C PHE A 377 21.25 65.37 -10.91
N TRP A 378 21.61 64.11 -10.62
CA TRP A 378 22.66 63.79 -9.64
C TRP A 378 23.93 63.14 -10.21
N PHE A 379 23.98 62.82 -11.51
CA PHE A 379 25.20 62.37 -12.15
C PHE A 379 25.85 63.51 -12.97
N PRO A 380 27.09 63.93 -12.66
CA PRO A 380 27.78 64.94 -13.45
C PRO A 380 28.03 64.41 -14.87
N ARG A 381 27.78 65.25 -15.88
CA ARG A 381 28.15 64.99 -17.28
C ARG A 381 29.64 64.65 -17.37
N GLN A 382 29.98 63.36 -17.40
CA GLN A 382 31.28 62.96 -17.91
C GLN A 382 31.27 63.12 -19.43
N ARG A 383 32.28 63.86 -19.90
CA ARG A 383 32.57 64.09 -21.31
C ARG A 383 32.60 62.76 -22.05
N VAL A 384 31.91 62.74 -23.18
CA VAL A 384 32.10 61.79 -24.27
C VAL A 384 33.59 61.78 -24.61
N VAL A 385 34.26 60.67 -24.30
CA VAL A 385 35.49 60.28 -25.01
C VAL A 385 35.04 59.35 -26.11
N GLN A 386 35.20 59.79 -27.36
CA GLN A 386 35.08 58.95 -28.53
C GLN A 386 36.07 57.79 -28.41
N GLY A 387 35.55 56.60 -28.15
CA GLY A 387 36.22 55.33 -28.38
C GLY A 387 35.45 54.61 -29.49
N GLU A 388 36.12 54.39 -30.61
CA GLU A 388 35.58 53.86 -31.86
C GLU A 388 34.76 52.57 -31.68
N GLU A 389 33.65 52.51 -32.40
CA GLU A 389 32.94 51.28 -32.71
C GLU A 389 33.88 50.31 -33.44
N ARG A 390 33.97 49.07 -32.94
CA ARG A 390 34.15 47.91 -33.82
C ARG A 390 33.05 46.89 -33.54
N SER A 391 32.01 47.03 -34.37
CA SER A 391 31.25 45.97 -35.03
C SER A 391 31.46 44.55 -34.51
N SER A 392 30.36 44.01 -33.97
CA SER A 392 29.99 42.61 -34.04
C SER A 392 30.32 42.00 -35.41
N ARG A 393 31.04 40.86 -35.41
CA ARG A 393 31.00 39.88 -36.49
C ARG A 393 31.57 38.54 -36.03
N HIS A 394 30.73 37.51 -36.19
CA HIS A 394 31.03 36.09 -36.32
C HIS A 394 31.73 35.38 -35.17
N LEU A 395 31.07 34.34 -34.65
CA LEU A 395 31.64 32.99 -34.52
C LEU A 395 30.46 32.00 -34.44
N LEU A 396 29.93 31.68 -35.62
CA LEU A 396 29.39 30.35 -35.93
C LEU A 396 30.44 29.70 -36.83
N GLU A 397 30.57 28.39 -36.66
CA GLU A 397 31.34 27.41 -37.45
C GLU A 397 32.72 26.97 -36.93
N GLU A 398 32.85 25.64 -37.04
CA GLU A 398 34.04 24.77 -37.03
C GLU A 398 34.57 24.26 -35.68
N SER A 399 34.24 22.99 -35.40
CA SER A 399 35.29 21.98 -35.17
C SER A 399 34.77 20.58 -35.53
N ASP A 400 35.03 20.16 -36.76
CA ASP A 400 35.18 18.76 -37.15
C ASP A 400 36.66 18.53 -37.55
N SER A 401 37.12 17.30 -37.31
CA SER A 401 38.38 16.63 -37.70
C SER A 401 39.71 17.09 -37.08
N ASP A 402 40.30 16.22 -36.24
CA ASP A 402 41.28 15.21 -36.69
C ASP A 402 41.18 13.92 -35.86
#